data_AF-A0A177B7N2-F1
#
_entry.id   AF-A0A177B7N2-F1
#
_cell.length_a   1.000
_cell.length_b   1.000
_cell.length_c   1.000
_cell.angle_alpha   90.00
_cell.angle_beta   90.00
_cell.angle_gamma   90.00
#
_symmetry.space_group_name_H-M   'P 1'
#
loop_
_entity.id
_entity.type
_entity.pdbx_description
1 polymer ?
#
loop_
_entity_poly.entity_id
_entity_poly.type
_entity_poly.pdbx_seq_one_letter_code
_entity_poly.pdbx_strand_id
1 'polypeptide(L)'
;MMFLTSFELTPYVKDSVDILMIFMVITPYISQYREICNLKSCQGFSLYTCFIIILSSILRILFWIMKPFLWALLFQSIVISIVMFILIRKSIQYNTHLGKASTFFDFDRKCFWKWNDFNSYIQCTLVIVIILTFFCITLSDFEIFIQLIGSMAVGIETFLGLPQLYINYKNHSTQGMRFILIDI
;
A
#
# COMPACT_ATOMS: atom_id res chain seq x y z
N MET A 1 25.61 23.11 10.17
CA MET A 1 24.24 23.11 10.74
C MET A 1 23.50 24.39 10.34
N MET A 2 23.48 24.72 9.04
CA MET A 2 22.92 26.00 8.52
C MET A 2 22.33 25.87 7.10
N PHE A 3 22.26 24.66 6.53
CA PHE A 3 21.74 24.41 5.18
C PHE A 3 20.37 23.69 5.16
N LEU A 4 19.81 23.36 6.32
CA LEU A 4 18.51 22.65 6.42
C LEU A 4 17.34 23.59 6.77
N THR A 5 17.59 24.88 6.98
CA THR A 5 16.57 25.89 7.33
C THR A 5 16.14 26.77 6.15
N SER A 6 16.73 26.62 4.95
CA SER A 6 16.51 27.51 3.80
C SER A 6 15.50 27.02 2.75
N PHE A 7 14.70 25.99 3.04
CA PHE A 7 13.51 25.71 2.24
C PHE A 7 12.28 26.23 2.97
N GLU A 8 12.23 27.56 3.18
CA GLU A 8 10.97 28.26 3.45
C GLU A 8 10.11 28.14 2.20
N LEU A 9 9.39 27.04 2.16
CA LEU A 9 8.35 26.78 1.20
C LEU A 9 7.26 27.83 1.45
N THR A 10 7.09 28.78 0.53
CA THR A 10 5.93 29.66 0.55
C THR A 10 4.68 28.78 0.71
N PRO A 11 3.64 29.23 1.44
CA PRO A 11 2.47 28.39 1.75
C PRO A 11 1.91 27.69 0.49
N TYR A 12 1.97 28.37 -0.64
CA TYR A 12 1.60 27.86 -1.96
C TYR A 12 2.41 26.64 -2.44
N VAL A 13 3.72 26.61 -2.20
CA VAL A 13 4.58 25.50 -2.63
C VAL A 13 4.41 24.30 -1.70
N LYS A 14 4.07 24.51 -0.41
CA LYS A 14 3.79 23.43 0.53
C LYS A 14 2.55 22.63 0.13
N ASP A 15 1.46 23.34 -0.17
CA ASP A 15 0.21 22.70 -0.62
C ASP A 15 0.41 21.92 -1.93
N SER A 16 1.21 22.48 -2.85
CA SER A 16 1.53 21.83 -4.12
C SER A 16 2.33 20.53 -3.94
N VAL A 17 3.30 20.52 -3.03
CA VAL A 17 4.12 19.34 -2.73
C VAL A 17 3.31 18.25 -2.05
N ASP A 18 2.43 18.60 -1.10
CA ASP A 18 1.55 17.63 -0.42
C ASP A 18 0.59 16.94 -1.40
N ILE A 19 0.04 17.70 -2.36
CA ILE A 19 -0.79 17.16 -3.43
C ILE A 19 0.03 16.19 -4.31
N LEU A 20 1.23 16.60 -4.74
CA LEU A 20 2.10 15.75 -5.56
C LEU A 20 2.49 14.45 -4.85
N MET A 21 2.78 14.48 -3.54
CA MET A 21 3.09 13.28 -2.76
C MET A 21 1.94 12.27 -2.78
N ILE A 22 0.71 12.74 -2.63
CA ILE A 22 -0.48 11.87 -2.66
C ILE A 22 -0.67 11.29 -4.07
N PHE A 23 -0.60 12.11 -5.12
CA PHE A 23 -0.80 11.68 -6.50
C PHE A 23 0.26 10.67 -6.98
N MET A 24 1.53 10.89 -6.62
CA MET A 24 2.62 9.99 -7.01
C MET A 24 2.38 8.56 -6.54
N VAL A 25 1.85 8.39 -5.32
CA VAL A 25 1.65 7.05 -4.76
C VAL A 25 0.37 6.38 -5.26
N ILE A 26 -0.67 7.15 -5.61
CA ILE A 26 -1.92 6.60 -6.13
C ILE A 26 -1.79 6.09 -7.58
N THR A 27 -0.96 6.75 -8.39
CA THR A 27 -0.78 6.49 -9.83
C THR A 27 -0.62 5.00 -10.19
N PRO A 28 0.32 4.22 -9.60
CA PRO A 28 0.50 2.81 -9.94
C PRO A 28 -0.71 1.93 -9.61
N TYR A 29 -1.48 2.29 -8.58
CA TYR A 29 -2.67 1.53 -8.18
C TYR A 29 -3.84 1.73 -9.14
N ILE A 30 -3.95 2.90 -9.78
CA ILE A 30 -4.95 3.14 -10.82
C ILE A 30 -4.64 2.27 -12.05
N SER A 31 -3.38 2.20 -12.48
CA SER A 31 -2.99 1.28 -13.56
C SER A 31 -3.29 -0.18 -13.21
N GLN A 32 -2.99 -0.59 -11.98
CA GLN A 32 -3.26 -1.94 -11.48
C GLN A 32 -4.77 -2.24 -11.43
N TYR A 33 -5.58 -1.28 -11.00
CA TYR A 33 -7.05 -1.41 -11.01
C TYR A 33 -7.60 -1.57 -12.43
N ARG A 34 -7.12 -0.77 -13.38
CA ARG A 34 -7.54 -0.84 -14.79
C ARG A 34 -7.15 -2.18 -15.41
N GLU A 35 -5.96 -2.67 -15.11
CA GLU A 35 -5.48 -3.96 -15.64
C GLU A 35 -6.35 -5.12 -15.15
N ILE A 36 -6.70 -5.16 -13.86
CA ILE A 36 -7.63 -6.18 -13.31
C ILE A 36 -9.01 -6.10 -13.97
N CYS A 37 -9.54 -4.88 -14.17
CA CYS A 37 -10.84 -4.69 -14.80
C CYS A 37 -10.85 -5.11 -16.27
N ASN A 38 -9.77 -4.81 -17.00
CA ASN A 38 -9.66 -5.08 -18.44
C ASN A 38 -9.37 -6.56 -18.73
N LEU A 39 -8.47 -7.18 -17.97
CA LEU A 39 -8.10 -8.59 -18.17
C LEU A 39 -9.14 -9.56 -17.61
N LYS A 40 -10.03 -9.10 -16.71
CA LYS A 40 -10.99 -9.94 -15.96
C LYS A 40 -10.35 -11.19 -15.33
N SER A 41 -9.04 -11.13 -15.07
CA SER A 41 -8.19 -12.21 -14.61
C SER A 41 -7.18 -11.65 -13.62
N CYS A 42 -6.98 -12.34 -12.49
CA CYS A 42 -6.05 -11.93 -11.43
C CYS A 42 -4.65 -12.55 -11.60
N GLN A 43 -4.31 -13.12 -12.76
CA GLN A 43 -3.05 -13.87 -12.96
C GLN A 43 -1.77 -13.05 -12.70
N GLY A 44 -1.80 -11.72 -12.85
CA GLY A 44 -0.68 -10.82 -12.53
C GLY A 44 -0.80 -10.11 -11.17
N PHE A 45 -1.92 -10.29 -10.45
CA PHE A 45 -2.22 -9.54 -9.23
C PHE A 45 -2.07 -10.41 -7.99
N SER A 46 -1.08 -10.09 -7.17
CA SER A 46 -0.85 -10.80 -5.91
C SER A 46 -1.63 -10.14 -4.77
N LEU A 47 -2.60 -10.88 -4.21
CA LEU A 47 -3.31 -10.51 -2.99
C LEU A 47 -2.35 -10.24 -1.81
N TYR A 48 -1.18 -10.87 -1.79
CA TYR A 48 -0.14 -10.62 -0.79
C TYR A 48 0.44 -9.21 -0.86
N THR A 49 0.59 -8.66 -2.06
CA THR A 49 1.06 -7.28 -2.23
C THR A 49 0.08 -6.32 -1.57
N CYS A 50 -1.22 -6.55 -1.73
CA CYS A 50 -2.26 -5.76 -1.07
C CYS A 50 -2.20 -5.88 0.45
N PHE A 51 -1.99 -7.09 0.97
CA PHE A 51 -1.79 -7.31 2.40
C PHE A 51 -0.63 -6.47 2.95
N ILE A 52 0.51 -6.51 2.28
CA ILE A 52 1.72 -5.79 2.72
C ILE A 52 1.50 -4.28 2.68
N ILE A 53 0.78 -3.75 1.68
CA ILE A 53 0.44 -2.32 1.58
C ILE A 53 -0.53 -1.90 2.69
N ILE A 54 -1.56 -2.70 2.98
CA ILE A 54 -2.47 -2.47 4.11
C ILE A 54 -1.69 -2.48 5.43
N LEU A 55 -0.78 -3.44 5.61
CA LEU A 55 0.07 -3.55 6.80
C LEU A 55 0.98 -2.32 6.97
N SER A 56 1.63 -1.85 5.90
CA SER A 56 2.42 -0.61 5.92
C SER A 56 1.56 0.61 6.29
N SER A 57 0.34 0.68 5.75
CA SER A 57 -0.59 1.78 6.05
C SER A 57 -1.02 1.78 7.52
N ILE A 58 -1.27 0.61 8.10
CA ILE A 58 -1.56 0.46 9.54
C ILE A 58 -0.38 0.93 10.39
N LEU A 59 0.85 0.51 10.05
CA LEU A 59 2.04 0.94 10.78
C LEU A 59 2.25 2.46 10.75
N ARG A 60 1.90 3.14 9.64
CA ARG A 60 1.93 4.61 9.56
C ARG A 60 0.89 5.28 10.45
N ILE A 61 -0.32 4.76 10.46
CA ILE A 61 -1.39 5.28 11.31
C ILE A 61 -0.98 5.12 12.79
N LEU A 62 -0.43 3.96 13.16
CA LEU A 62 0.09 3.73 14.51
C LEU A 62 1.28 4.64 14.84
N PHE A 63 2.22 4.81 13.92
CA PHE A 63 3.33 5.74 14.08
C PHE A 63 2.86 7.17 14.26
N TRP A 64 1.81 7.59 13.53
CA TRP A 64 1.23 8.93 13.68
C TRP A 64 0.62 9.16 15.06
N ILE A 65 -0.05 8.16 15.62
CA ILE A 65 -0.60 8.22 16.99
C ILE A 65 0.52 8.41 18.02
N MET A 66 1.65 7.70 17.85
CA MET A 66 2.80 7.81 18.74
C MET A 66 3.54 9.14 18.56
N LYS A 67 3.75 9.56 17.30
CA LYS A 67 4.45 10.79 16.94
C LYS A 67 3.78 11.42 15.72
N PRO A 68 2.99 12.49 15.89
CA PRO A 68 2.30 13.10 14.77
C PRO A 68 3.31 13.71 13.78
N PHE A 69 3.09 13.43 12.50
CA PHE A 69 3.85 13.97 11.37
C PHE A 69 2.89 14.68 10.39
N LEU A 70 3.40 15.14 9.25
CA LEU A 70 2.64 15.86 8.22
C LEU A 70 1.30 15.17 7.89
N TRP A 71 0.21 15.92 7.98
CA TRP A 71 -1.15 15.46 7.69
C TRP A 71 -1.28 14.81 6.31
N ALA A 72 -0.53 15.27 5.30
CA ALA A 72 -0.53 14.72 3.95
C ALA A 72 -0.23 13.20 3.91
N LEU A 73 0.76 12.73 4.68
CA LEU A 73 1.13 11.32 4.73
C LEU A 73 0.08 10.47 5.46
N LEU A 74 -0.66 11.06 6.40
CA LEU A 74 -1.79 10.39 7.06
C LEU A 74 -2.92 10.20 6.04
N PHE A 75 -3.33 11.27 5.36
CA PHE A 75 -4.35 11.21 4.31
C PHE A 75 -3.98 10.21 3.21
N GLN A 76 -2.71 10.20 2.80
CA GLN A 76 -2.18 9.22 1.87
C GLN A 76 -2.41 7.78 2.36
N SER A 77 -2.08 7.46 3.61
CA SER A 77 -2.26 6.09 4.17
C SER A 77 -3.72 5.65 4.21
N ILE A 78 -4.64 6.57 4.49
CA ILE A 78 -6.09 6.32 4.49
C ILE A 78 -6.58 6.06 3.07
N VAL A 79 -6.22 6.90 2.11
CA VAL A 79 -6.62 6.75 0.71
C VAL A 79 -6.08 5.44 0.13
N ILE A 80 -4.82 5.11 0.38
CA ILE A 80 -4.21 3.84 -0.05
C ILE A 80 -4.95 2.64 0.54
N SER A 81 -5.27 2.68 1.83
CA SER A 81 -6.02 1.59 2.49
C SER A 81 -7.38 1.37 1.83
N ILE A 82 -8.12 2.45 1.54
CA ILE A 82 -9.43 2.38 0.87
C ILE A 82 -9.29 1.75 -0.53
N VAL A 83 -8.32 2.22 -1.33
CA VAL A 83 -8.08 1.67 -2.67
C VAL A 83 -7.71 0.18 -2.61
N MET A 84 -6.89 -0.23 -1.65
CA MET A 84 -6.54 -1.64 -1.47
C MET A 84 -7.75 -2.50 -1.12
N PHE A 85 -8.65 -2.04 -0.24
CA PHE A 85 -9.89 -2.78 0.04
C PHE A 85 -10.81 -2.88 -1.18
N ILE A 86 -10.90 -1.84 -2.01
CA ILE A 86 -11.65 -1.87 -3.27
C ILE A 86 -11.06 -2.91 -4.23
N LEU A 87 -9.73 -2.93 -4.36
CA LEU A 87 -9.01 -3.90 -5.20
C LEU A 87 -9.24 -5.33 -4.71
N ILE A 88 -9.15 -5.57 -3.39
CA ILE A 88 -9.45 -6.89 -2.81
C ILE A 88 -10.88 -7.31 -3.15
N ARG A 89 -11.88 -6.44 -2.94
CA ARG A 89 -13.29 -6.76 -3.26
C ARG A 89 -13.48 -7.12 -4.75
N LYS A 90 -12.83 -6.40 -5.65
CA LYS A 90 -12.88 -6.68 -7.10
C LYS A 90 -12.16 -7.97 -7.45
N SER A 91 -10.97 -8.19 -6.92
CA SER A 91 -10.20 -9.41 -7.18
C SER A 91 -10.95 -10.67 -6.73
N ILE A 92 -11.64 -10.63 -5.58
CA ILE A 92 -12.52 -11.71 -5.12
C ILE A 92 -13.64 -11.95 -6.13
N GLN A 93 -14.36 -10.89 -6.54
CA GLN A 93 -15.47 -11.00 -7.50
C GLN A 93 -15.06 -11.76 -8.77
N TYR A 94 -13.87 -11.48 -9.31
CA TYR A 94 -13.36 -12.16 -10.49
C TYR A 94 -12.81 -13.58 -10.19
N ASN A 95 -12.21 -13.79 -9.02
CA ASN A 95 -11.67 -15.10 -8.62
C ASN A 95 -12.76 -16.14 -8.32
N THR A 96 -13.96 -15.72 -7.90
CA THR A 96 -15.10 -16.62 -7.67
C THR A 96 -15.45 -17.49 -8.88
N HIS A 97 -15.10 -17.05 -10.10
CA HIS A 97 -15.39 -17.78 -11.33
C HIS A 97 -14.37 -18.89 -11.67
N LEU A 98 -13.21 -18.98 -10.99
CA LEU A 98 -12.06 -19.80 -11.41
C LEU A 98 -11.68 -20.96 -10.47
N GLY A 99 -12.25 -21.07 -9.25
CA GLY A 99 -12.26 -22.34 -8.49
C GLY A 99 -11.54 -22.38 -7.12
N LYS A 100 -12.05 -23.33 -6.31
CA LYS A 100 -11.78 -23.77 -4.92
C LYS A 100 -11.74 -22.70 -3.81
N ALA A 101 -12.69 -22.85 -2.87
CA ALA A 101 -12.85 -22.03 -1.68
C ALA A 101 -11.87 -22.41 -0.57
N SER A 102 -10.78 -21.67 -0.45
CA SER A 102 -9.99 -21.63 0.79
C SER A 102 -10.77 -20.81 1.83
N THR A 103 -11.20 -21.50 2.89
CA THR A 103 -11.88 -20.88 4.03
C THR A 103 -10.84 -20.35 5.03
N PHE A 104 -11.27 -19.49 5.97
CA PHE A 104 -10.41 -18.85 6.98
C PHE A 104 -9.54 -19.83 7.79
N PHE A 105 -9.98 -21.09 7.93
CA PHE A 105 -9.31 -22.11 8.74
C PHE A 105 -8.31 -22.99 7.99
N ASP A 106 -8.17 -22.88 6.66
CA ASP A 106 -7.10 -23.56 5.94
C ASP A 106 -5.78 -22.83 6.20
N PHE A 107 -5.15 -23.18 7.32
CA PHE A 107 -3.88 -22.62 7.80
C PHE A 107 -2.67 -23.13 7.01
N ASP A 108 -2.82 -23.30 5.69
CA ASP A 108 -1.68 -23.48 4.81
C ASP A 108 -1.06 -22.09 4.58
N ARG A 109 0.20 -21.92 4.99
CA ARG A 109 0.94 -20.65 4.83
C ARG A 109 0.99 -20.19 3.37
N LYS A 110 0.80 -21.10 2.40
CA LYS A 110 0.71 -20.83 0.96
C LYS A 110 -0.64 -20.23 0.50
N CYS A 111 -1.66 -20.28 1.36
CA CYS A 111 -3.02 -19.76 1.14
C CYS A 111 -3.37 -18.59 2.07
N PHE A 112 -2.46 -18.20 2.97
CA PHE A 112 -2.64 -17.00 3.81
C PHE A 112 -3.03 -15.80 2.93
N TRP A 113 -4.10 -15.07 3.24
CA TRP A 113 -4.61 -13.93 2.44
C TRP A 113 -5.16 -14.26 1.03
N LYS A 114 -5.53 -15.50 0.72
CA LYS A 114 -6.25 -15.91 -0.50
C LYS A 114 -7.66 -16.44 -0.18
N TRP A 115 -8.44 -15.70 0.59
CA TRP A 115 -9.80 -16.10 0.93
C TRP A 115 -10.79 -15.65 -0.15
N ASN A 116 -11.90 -16.39 -0.27
CA ASN A 116 -12.98 -16.03 -1.21
C ASN A 116 -14.00 -15.05 -0.63
N ASP A 117 -13.85 -14.68 0.65
CA ASP A 117 -14.78 -13.79 1.34
C ASP A 117 -14.12 -12.49 1.77
N PHE A 118 -14.73 -11.37 1.38
CA PHE A 118 -14.26 -10.02 1.77
C PHE A 118 -14.28 -9.82 3.29
N ASN A 119 -15.24 -10.42 3.98
CA ASN A 119 -15.38 -10.29 5.44
C ASN A 119 -14.18 -10.90 6.18
N SER A 120 -13.63 -12.02 5.70
CA SER A 120 -12.45 -12.66 6.29
C SER A 120 -11.22 -11.73 6.24
N TYR A 121 -11.09 -10.95 5.16
CA TYR A 121 -10.03 -9.94 5.05
C TYR A 121 -10.19 -8.83 6.08
N ILE A 122 -11.39 -8.25 6.23
CA ILE A 122 -11.63 -7.21 7.23
C ILE A 122 -11.36 -7.75 8.64
N GLN A 123 -11.89 -8.93 8.98
CA GLN A 123 -11.69 -9.52 10.30
C GLN A 123 -10.21 -9.75 10.60
N CYS A 124 -9.45 -10.30 9.65
CA CYS A 124 -8.01 -10.50 9.83
C CYS A 124 -7.27 -9.17 9.97
N THR A 125 -7.59 -8.17 9.14
CA THR A 125 -7.01 -6.83 9.28
C THR A 125 -7.32 -6.22 10.64
N LEU A 126 -8.56 -6.32 11.14
CA LEU A 126 -8.94 -5.81 12.45
C LEU A 126 -8.18 -6.50 13.58
N VAL A 127 -8.03 -7.83 13.53
CA VAL A 127 -7.24 -8.58 14.51
C VAL A 127 -5.77 -8.11 14.50
N ILE A 128 -5.19 -7.92 13.32
CA ILE A 128 -3.82 -7.37 13.18
C ILE A 128 -3.73 -5.97 13.76
N VAL A 129 -4.69 -5.09 13.48
CA VAL A 129 -4.74 -3.73 14.05
C VAL A 129 -4.79 -3.78 15.57
N ILE A 130 -5.65 -4.62 16.16
CA ILE A 130 -5.78 -4.75 17.62
C ILE A 130 -4.46 -5.23 18.23
N ILE A 131 -3.86 -6.29 17.68
CA ILE A 131 -2.59 -6.84 18.17
C ILE A 131 -1.46 -5.81 18.06
N LEU A 132 -1.31 -5.15 16.91
CA LEU A 132 -0.28 -4.13 16.71
C LEU A 132 -0.51 -2.92 17.61
N THR A 133 -1.75 -2.47 17.77
CA THR A 133 -2.09 -1.35 18.67
C THR A 133 -1.76 -1.69 20.11
N PHE A 134 -2.14 -2.89 20.58
CA PHE A 134 -1.81 -3.38 21.92
C PHE A 134 -0.29 -3.40 22.15
N PHE A 135 0.46 -3.92 21.18
CA PHE A 135 1.92 -3.96 21.24
C PHE A 135 2.54 -2.55 21.23
N CYS A 136 2.02 -1.65 20.39
CA CYS A 136 2.49 -0.27 20.30
C CYS A 136 2.24 0.53 21.58
N ILE A 137 1.08 0.38 22.21
CA ILE A 137 0.78 1.05 23.50
C ILE A 137 1.67 0.50 24.61
N THR A 138 1.92 -0.81 24.64
CA THR A 138 2.77 -1.43 25.68
C THR A 138 4.24 -1.01 25.57
N LEU A 139 4.72 -0.76 24.35
CA LEU A 139 6.12 -0.43 24.07
C LEU A 139 6.34 1.05 23.73
N SER A 140 5.33 1.91 23.92
CA SER A 140 5.42 3.34 23.59
C SER A 140 6.47 4.08 24.43
N ASP A 141 6.85 3.53 25.58
CA ASP A 141 7.86 4.13 26.47
C ASP A 141 9.27 4.12 25.86
N PHE A 142 9.53 3.28 24.85
CA PHE A 142 10.83 3.17 24.19
C PHE A 142 10.88 3.96 22.88
N GLU A 143 11.61 5.08 22.85
CA GLU A 143 11.74 5.90 21.64
C GLU A 143 12.34 5.15 20.43
N ILE A 144 13.28 4.24 20.69
CA ILE A 144 13.90 3.39 19.66
C ILE A 144 12.83 2.54 18.96
N PHE A 145 11.86 2.02 19.73
CA PHE A 145 10.78 1.21 19.18
C PHE A 145 9.90 2.03 18.22
N ILE A 146 9.53 3.25 18.61
CA ILE A 146 8.75 4.17 17.76
C ILE A 146 9.48 4.43 16.43
N GLN A 147 10.79 4.69 16.48
CA GLN A 147 11.60 4.93 15.28
C GLN A 147 11.70 3.68 14.38
N LEU A 148 11.81 2.49 14.96
CA LEU A 148 11.82 1.23 14.22
C LEU A 148 10.49 0.97 13.52
N ILE A 149 9.36 1.25 14.17
CA ILE A 149 8.04 1.11 13.52
C ILE A 149 7.93 2.04 12.30
N GLY A 150 8.35 3.30 12.45
CA GLY A 150 8.37 4.26 11.34
C GLY A 150 9.29 3.81 10.20
N SER A 151 10.48 3.33 10.51
CA SER A 151 11.44 2.85 9.50
C SER A 151 10.96 1.57 8.80
N MET A 152 10.32 0.66 9.52
CA MET A 152 9.67 -0.53 8.93
C MET A 152 8.55 -0.13 7.97
N ALA A 153 7.70 0.82 8.36
CA ALA A 153 6.58 1.27 7.53
C ALA A 153 7.05 1.87 6.20
N VAL A 154 8.13 2.66 6.21
CA VAL A 154 8.76 3.20 5.00
C VAL A 154 9.52 2.13 4.23
N GLY A 155 10.26 1.26 4.94
CA GLY A 155 11.03 0.17 4.34
C GLY A 155 10.14 -0.75 3.51
N ILE A 156 8.97 -1.13 4.02
CA ILE A 156 7.99 -1.95 3.30
C ILE A 156 7.62 -1.32 1.95
N GLU A 157 7.35 -0.01 1.91
CA GLU A 157 7.03 0.67 0.64
C GLU A 157 8.20 0.68 -0.34
N THR A 158 9.41 0.89 0.16
CA THR A 158 10.62 0.82 -0.67
C THR A 158 10.79 -0.58 -1.27
N PHE A 159 10.55 -1.64 -0.49
CA PHE A 159 10.61 -3.02 -1.00
C PHE A 159 9.55 -3.32 -2.07
N LEU A 160 8.37 -2.70 -1.98
CA LEU A 160 7.31 -2.83 -2.98
C LEU A 160 7.64 -2.12 -4.30
N GLY A 161 8.40 -1.02 -4.27
CA GLY A 161 8.85 -0.30 -5.47
C GLY A 161 9.96 -1.03 -6.25
N LEU A 162 10.82 -1.79 -5.56
CA LEU A 162 11.95 -2.52 -6.16
C LEU A 162 11.58 -3.53 -7.27
N PRO A 163 10.57 -4.42 -7.13
CA PRO A 163 10.24 -5.38 -8.18
C PRO A 163 9.77 -4.70 -9.47
N GLN A 164 9.06 -3.57 -9.38
CA GLN A 164 8.65 -2.80 -10.56
C GLN A 164 9.87 -2.21 -11.28
N LEU A 165 10.84 -1.69 -10.53
CA LEU A 165 12.11 -1.22 -11.07
C LEU A 165 12.92 -2.37 -11.69
N TYR A 166 12.97 -3.53 -11.05
CA TYR A 166 13.72 -4.69 -11.53
C TYR A 166 13.13 -5.25 -12.84
N ILE A 167 11.80 -5.35 -12.94
CA ILE A 167 11.14 -5.78 -14.17
C ILE A 167 11.37 -4.77 -15.30
N ASN A 168 11.27 -3.47 -15.00
CA ASN A 168 11.59 -2.41 -15.97
C ASN A 168 13.07 -2.45 -16.41
N TYR A 169 13.99 -2.73 -15.49
CA TYR A 169 15.42 -2.88 -15.77
C TYR A 169 15.71 -4.09 -16.65
N LYS A 170 15.13 -5.26 -16.31
CA LYS A 170 15.30 -6.52 -17.06
C LYS A 170 14.69 -6.45 -18.46
N ASN A 171 13.59 -5.71 -18.62
CA ASN A 171 12.92 -5.56 -19.91
C ASN A 171 13.60 -4.52 -20.82
N HIS A 172 14.64 -3.81 -20.36
CA HIS A 172 15.40 -2.77 -21.09
C HIS A 172 14.55 -1.77 -21.91
N SER A 173 13.26 -1.63 -21.60
CA SER A 173 12.34 -0.88 -22.44
C SER A 173 11.09 -0.45 -21.68
N THR A 174 10.75 0.82 -21.86
CA THR A 174 9.49 1.48 -21.46
C THR A 174 8.31 1.00 -22.32
N GLN A 175 8.19 -0.31 -22.61
CA GLN A 175 7.09 -0.85 -23.44
C GLN A 175 5.70 -0.75 -22.80
N GLY A 176 5.63 -0.40 -21.50
CA GLY A 176 4.39 -0.05 -20.81
C GLY A 176 3.94 1.41 -20.99
N MET A 177 4.79 2.29 -21.55
CA MET A 177 4.33 3.55 -22.14
C MET A 177 3.97 3.28 -23.59
N ARG A 178 2.74 2.84 -23.83
CA ARG A 178 2.10 3.15 -25.13
C ARG A 178 2.10 4.67 -25.22
N PHE A 179 3.02 5.23 -26.03
CA PHE A 179 2.83 6.54 -26.60
C PHE A 179 1.43 6.55 -27.20
N ILE A 180 0.60 7.43 -26.65
CA ILE A 180 -0.59 7.92 -27.31
C ILE A 180 -0.12 8.44 -28.68
N LEU A 181 -0.36 7.61 -29.69
CA LEU A 181 -0.90 7.97 -31.00
C LEU A 181 -0.75 9.47 -31.34
N ILE A 182 0.37 9.81 -31.99
CA ILE A 182 0.45 10.98 -32.86
C ILE A 182 1.16 10.53 -34.14
N ASP A 183 0.40 9.85 -35.00
CA ASP A 183 0.56 10.03 -36.44
C ASP A 183 -0.47 11.11 -36.81
N ILE A 184 0.02 12.33 -37.02
CA ILE A 184 -0.56 13.34 -37.91
C ILE A 184 0.46 13.53 -39.02
#